data_AF-A0A6N6RZD2-F1
#
_entry.id   AF-A0A6N6RZD2-F1
#
_cell.length_a   1.000
_cell.length_b   1.000
_cell.length_c   1.000
_cell.angle_alpha   90.00
_cell.angle_beta   90.00
_cell.angle_gamma   90.00
#
_symmetry.space_group_name_H-M   'P 1'
#
loop_
_entity.id
_entity.type
_entity.pdbx_description
1 polymer ?
#
loop_
_entity_poly.entity_id
_entity_poly.type
_entity_poly.pdbx_seq_one_letter_code
_entity_poly.pdbx_strand_id
1 'polypeptide(L)' 'SILKTKQSLGSLRGKFHQYGRAKLMVTYHPAALLRNPNFKKPLWEDMQVVMKELGISKPGD' A
#
# COMPACT_ATOMS: atom_id res chain seq x y z
N SER A 1 14.26 -0.10 8.42
CA SER A 1 13.42 0.15 7.23
C SER A 1 13.89 -0.75 6.10
N ILE A 2 13.00 -1.58 5.55
CA ILE A 2 13.34 -2.61 4.53
C ILE A 2 13.80 -1.96 3.22
N LEU A 3 13.25 -0.80 2.87
CA LEU A 3 13.58 -0.06 1.65
C LEU A 3 14.83 0.83 1.75
N LYS A 4 15.52 0.84 2.91
CA LYS A 4 16.74 1.65 3.16
C LYS A 4 16.64 3.12 2.71
N THR A 5 15.45 3.71 2.73
CA THR A 5 15.17 5.10 2.32
C THR A 5 14.78 5.98 3.50
N LYS A 6 15.08 7.29 3.39
CA LYS A 6 14.65 8.35 4.32
C LYS A 6 13.36 9.05 3.86
N GLN A 7 12.78 8.62 2.73
CA GLN A 7 11.54 9.18 2.21
C GLN A 7 10.38 8.96 3.19
N SER A 8 9.45 9.90 3.22
CA SER A 8 8.28 9.82 4.09
C SER A 8 7.35 8.69 3.66
N LEU A 9 6.54 8.17 4.58
CA LEU A 9 5.55 7.15 4.26
C LEU A 9 4.62 7.64 3.13
N GLY A 10 4.22 8.91 3.16
CA GLY A 10 3.35 9.51 2.16
C GLY A 10 3.87 9.45 0.74
N SER A 11 5.17 9.62 0.52
CA SER A 11 5.77 9.58 -0.83
C SER A 11 6.04 8.16 -1.33
N LEU A 12 6.07 7.17 -0.44
CA LEU A 12 6.34 5.76 -0.77
C LEU A 12 5.08 4.96 -1.08
N ARG A 13 3.90 5.36 -0.58
CA ARG A 13 2.64 4.65 -0.86
C ARG A 13 2.15 4.84 -2.29
N GLY A 14 1.21 4.00 -2.72
CA GLY A 14 0.59 4.04 -4.04
C GLY A 14 1.51 3.65 -5.20
N LYS A 15 2.73 3.17 -4.91
CA LYS A 15 3.72 2.78 -5.91
C LYS A 15 4.37 1.46 -5.52
N PHE A 16 4.67 0.64 -6.52
CA PHE A 16 5.48 -0.55 -6.32
C PHE A 16 6.96 -0.19 -6.22
N HIS A 17 7.62 -0.84 -5.27
CA HIS A 17 9.05 -0.80 -5.07
C HIS A 17 9.63 -2.19 -5.29
N GLN A 18 10.82 -2.28 -5.86
CA GLN A 18 11.50 -3.56 -6.00
C GLN A 18 12.18 -3.94 -4.68
N TYR A 19 11.90 -5.13 -4.16
CA TYR A 19 12.61 -5.70 -3.03
C TYR A 19 13.09 -7.12 -3.37
N GLY A 20 14.36 -7.23 -3.77
CA GLY A 20 14.93 -8.47 -4.27
C GLY A 20 14.20 -8.93 -5.53
N ARG A 21 13.51 -10.07 -5.46
CA ARG A 21 12.68 -10.61 -6.55
C ARG A 21 11.19 -10.26 -6.43
N ALA A 22 10.78 -9.63 -5.32
CA ALA A 22 9.39 -9.30 -5.03
C ALA A 22 9.08 -7.83 -5.36
N LYS A 23 7.83 -7.59 -5.81
CA LYS A 23 7.23 -6.25 -5.83
C LYS A 23 6.67 -5.95 -4.44
N LEU A 24 6.96 -4.77 -3.92
CA LEU A 24 6.56 -4.34 -2.59
C LEU A 24 5.68 -3.09 -2.68
N MET A 25 4.51 -3.14 -2.08
CA MET A 25 3.62 -1.97 -1.91
C MET A 25 3.74 -1.47 -0.47
N VAL A 26 4.05 -0.18 -0.30
CA VAL A 26 4.02 0.45 1.02
C VAL A 26 2.61 0.93 1.30
N THR A 27 2.09 0.70 2.51
CA THR A 27 0.77 1.20 2.95
C THR A 27 0.75 1.50 4.46
N TYR A 28 -0.40 1.90 4.99
CA TYR A 28 -0.61 2.15 6.43
C TYR A 28 -0.78 0.85 7.22
N HIS A 29 -0.27 0.81 8.45
CA HIS A 29 -0.48 -0.32 9.35
C HIS A 29 -1.95 -0.38 9.84
N PRO A 30 -2.60 -1.56 9.95
CA PRO A 30 -3.98 -1.72 10.42
C PRO A 30 -4.33 -0.93 11.69
N ALA A 31 -3.46 -0.97 12.69
CA ALA A 31 -3.64 -0.22 13.94
C ALA A 31 -3.69 1.32 13.75
N ALA A 32 -3.11 1.86 12.68
CA ALA A 32 -3.20 3.30 12.38
C ALA A 32 -4.61 3.71 11.94
N LEU A 33 -5.38 2.80 11.32
CA LEU A 33 -6.77 3.07 10.92
C LEU A 33 -7.71 3.12 12.12
N LEU A 34 -7.41 2.36 13.18
CA LEU A 34 -8.17 2.41 14.42
C LEU A 34 -8.05 3.77 15.10
N ARG A 35 -6.87 4.40 15.00
CA ARG A 35 -6.60 5.73 15.56
C ARG A 35 -7.08 6.87 14.67
N ASN A 36 -6.96 6.71 13.35
CA ASN A 36 -7.40 7.71 12.38
C ASN A 36 -8.13 7.03 11.20
N PRO A 37 -9.46 7.08 11.19
CA PRO A 37 -10.28 6.50 10.13
C PRO A 37 -10.01 7.07 8.74
N ASN A 38 -9.45 8.28 8.63
CA ASN A 38 -9.15 8.91 7.34
C ASN A 38 -8.09 8.14 6.53
N PHE A 39 -7.34 7.23 7.16
CA PHE A 39 -6.39 6.36 6.46
C PHE A 39 -7.03 5.16 5.76
N LYS A 40 -8.34 4.91 5.94
CA LYS A 40 -9.05 3.80 5.27
C LYS A 40 -9.06 3.94 3.77
N LYS A 41 -9.41 5.13 3.28
CA LYS A 41 -9.45 5.42 1.84
C LYS A 41 -8.10 5.21 1.14
N PRO A 42 -6.99 5.86 1.57
CA PRO A 42 -5.70 5.67 0.90
C PRO A 42 -5.16 4.23 1.02
N LEU A 43 -5.44 3.54 2.14
CA LEU A 43 -5.07 2.12 2.25
C LEU A 43 -5.86 1.25 1.26
N TRP A 44 -7.14 1.51 1.08
CA TRP A 44 -7.95 0.78 0.11
C TRP A 44 -7.47 1.03 -1.32
N GLU A 45 -7.12 2.27 -1.66
CA GLU A 45 -6.52 2.61 -2.95
C GLU A 45 -5.20 1.83 -3.19
N ASP A 46 -4.33 1.74 -2.19
CA ASP A 46 -3.11 0.92 -2.26
C ASP A 46 -3.43 -0.56 -2.54
N MET A 47 -4.44 -1.13 -1.86
CA MET A 47 -4.85 -2.52 -2.07
C MET A 47 -5.44 -2.76 -3.46
N GLN A 48 -6.24 -1.82 -3.98
CA GLN A 48 -6.79 -1.93 -5.33
C GLN A 48 -5.69 -1.97 -6.40
N VAL A 49 -4.59 -1.24 -6.20
CA VAL A 49 -3.41 -1.32 -7.08
C VAL A 49 -2.76 -2.70 -7.01
N VAL A 50 -2.63 -3.26 -5.81
CA VAL A 50 -2.12 -4.64 -5.62
C VAL A 50 -3.03 -5.67 -6.28
N MET A 51 -4.34 -5.55 -6.12
CA MET A 51 -5.30 -6.46 -6.76
C MET A 51 -5.23 -6.41 -8.27
N LYS A 52 -5.15 -5.20 -8.86
CA LYS A 52 -4.97 -5.01 -10.30
C LYS A 52 -3.68 -5.67 -10.79
N GLU A 53 -2.58 -5.54 -10.06
CA GLU A 53 -1.30 -6.17 -10.38
C GLU A 53 -1.38 -7.70 -10.33
N LEU A 54 -2.16 -8.24 -9.40
CA LEU A 54 -2.36 -9.69 -9.23
C LEU A 54 -3.47 -10.26 -10.15
N GLY A 55 -4.16 -9.42 -10.93
CA GLY A 55 -5.29 -9.84 -11.75
C GLY A 55 -6.54 -10.24 -10.94
N ILE A 56 -6.65 -9.79 -9.69
CA ILE A 56 -7.79 -10.04 -8.81
C ILE A 56 -8.85 -8.98 -9.09
N SER A 57 -10.08 -9.40 -9.41
CA SER A 57 -11.24 -8.51 -9.57
C SER A 57 -11.63 -7.86 -8.24
N LYS A 58 -12.12 -6.61 -8.29
CA LYS A 58 -12.55 -5.94 -7.06
C LYS A 58 -13.90 -6.52 -6.61
N PRO A 59 -14.15 -6.60 -5.30
CA PRO A 59 -15.48 -6.93 -4.80
C PRO A 59 -16.51 -5.94 -5.35
N GLY A 60 -17.47 -6.44 -6.12
CA GLY A 60 -18.53 -5.64 -6.74
C GLY A 60 -18.30 -5.26 -8.21
N ASP A 61 -17.17 -5.66 -8.82
CA ASP A 61 -17.00 -5.71 -10.29
C ASP A 61 -17.66 -6.97 -10.88
#